data_AF-A0A7H8L1E6-F1
#
_entry.id   AF-A0A7H8L1E6-F1
#
_cell.length_a   1.000
_cell.length_b   1.000
_cell.length_c   1.000
_cell.angle_alpha   90.00
_cell.angle_beta   90.00
_cell.angle_gamma   90.00
#
_symmetry.space_group_name_H-M   'P 1'
#
loop_
_entity.id
_entity.type
_entity.pdbx_description
1 polymer ?
#
loop_
_entity_poly.entity_id
_entity_poly.type
_entity_poly.pdbx_seq_one_letter_code
_entity_poly.pdbx_strand_id
1 'polypeptide(L)'
;MDMDGFWDLVESSALGGDACGRADRLTARLAELPLPQVLEFQLRLDEARAPLDTPGTLAVAKLVERGRVTDDSLWYFHVWLIGLGRETHHLAVHEPDALAGLPAFRRLAALPYEQWENHDFPDWESLDYCAHDAYAQLTGEEDGLEEALEAIGHDSPCNAEFDEPVWTPEQSAARLPRLTALFADAP
;
A
#
# COMPACT_ATOMS: atom_id res chain seq x y z
N MET A 1 8.69 4.40 -16.76
CA MET A 1 7.47 3.66 -17.06
C MET A 1 6.31 4.60 -16.88
N ASP A 2 5.22 4.32 -17.57
CA ASP A 2 3.94 4.93 -17.27
C ASP A 2 3.24 4.20 -16.11
N MET A 3 2.05 4.66 -15.76
CA MET A 3 1.26 4.07 -14.69
C MET A 3 0.85 2.63 -15.02
N ASP A 4 0.52 2.30 -16.28
CA ASP A 4 0.18 0.94 -16.68
C ASP A 4 1.35 -0.03 -16.42
N GLY A 5 2.57 0.33 -16.83
CA GLY A 5 3.75 -0.48 -16.56
C GLY A 5 4.06 -0.66 -15.07
N PHE A 6 3.78 0.34 -14.24
CA PHE A 6 3.89 0.22 -12.77
C PHE A 6 2.93 -0.84 -12.22
N TRP A 7 1.64 -0.79 -12.59
CA TRP A 7 0.65 -1.77 -12.13
C TRP A 7 0.97 -3.18 -12.63
N ASP A 8 1.42 -3.32 -13.88
CA ASP A 8 1.84 -4.60 -14.43
C ASP A 8 2.95 -5.24 -13.58
N LEU A 9 3.94 -4.45 -13.13
CA LEU A 9 5.02 -4.94 -12.25
C LEU A 9 4.50 -5.32 -10.86
N VAL A 10 3.70 -4.46 -10.22
CA VAL A 10 3.15 -4.70 -8.88
C VAL A 10 2.25 -5.94 -8.89
N GLU A 11 1.34 -6.07 -9.86
CA GLU A 11 0.38 -7.18 -9.93
C GLU A 11 1.06 -8.49 -10.32
N SER A 12 2.00 -8.47 -11.28
CA SER A 12 2.73 -9.68 -11.67
C SER A 12 3.63 -10.23 -10.56
N SER A 13 4.13 -9.38 -9.64
CA SER A 13 4.94 -9.84 -8.50
C SER A 13 4.17 -10.81 -7.57
N ALA A 14 2.84 -10.69 -7.52
CA ALA A 14 1.97 -11.59 -6.76
C ALA A 14 1.90 -13.00 -7.37
N LEU A 15 2.17 -13.14 -8.67
CA LEU A 15 2.11 -14.39 -9.44
C LEU A 15 3.45 -15.14 -9.32
N GLY A 16 3.88 -15.52 -8.11
CA GLY A 16 5.24 -16.06 -7.95
C GLY A 16 5.51 -16.97 -6.75
N GLY A 17 4.52 -17.27 -5.92
CA GLY A 17 4.68 -18.13 -4.74
C GLY A 17 4.29 -17.42 -3.46
N ASP A 18 5.04 -17.63 -2.38
CA ASP A 18 4.75 -17.00 -1.09
C ASP A 18 4.85 -15.47 -1.13
N ALA A 19 4.18 -14.84 -0.16
CA ALA A 19 4.19 -13.40 0.04
C ALA A 19 5.57 -12.91 0.49
N CYS A 20 6.33 -13.73 1.25
CA CYS A 20 7.64 -13.35 1.78
C CYS A 20 8.66 -13.03 0.68
N GLY A 21 8.67 -13.77 -0.42
CA GLY A 21 9.57 -13.49 -1.56
C GLY A 21 9.01 -12.50 -2.58
N ARG A 22 7.86 -11.85 -2.31
CA ARG A 22 7.21 -10.98 -3.30
C ARG A 22 8.04 -9.73 -3.60
N ALA A 23 8.53 -9.05 -2.56
CA ALA A 23 9.39 -7.88 -2.71
C ALA A 23 10.68 -8.23 -3.45
N ASP A 24 11.38 -9.30 -3.04
CA ASP A 24 12.60 -9.77 -3.71
C ASP A 24 12.41 -9.99 -5.21
N ARG A 25 11.28 -10.60 -5.62
CA ARG A 25 10.96 -10.81 -7.05
C ARG A 25 10.73 -9.48 -7.77
N LEU A 26 10.02 -8.55 -7.14
CA LEU A 26 9.78 -7.23 -7.72
C LEU A 26 11.09 -6.44 -7.84
N THR A 27 11.91 -6.41 -6.79
CA THR A 27 13.26 -5.82 -6.79
C THR A 27 14.14 -6.42 -7.88
N ALA A 28 14.21 -7.75 -7.98
CA ALA A 28 14.99 -8.42 -9.02
C ALA A 28 14.51 -8.04 -10.43
N ARG A 29 13.19 -7.90 -10.62
CA ARG A 29 12.63 -7.47 -11.89
C ARG A 29 12.95 -6.01 -12.21
N LEU A 30 12.91 -5.13 -11.22
CA LEU A 30 13.29 -3.72 -11.35
C LEU A 30 14.78 -3.58 -11.67
N ALA A 31 15.64 -4.39 -11.07
CA ALA A 31 17.08 -4.42 -11.34
C ALA A 31 17.45 -4.90 -12.76
N GLU A 32 16.51 -5.47 -13.51
CA GLU A 32 16.68 -5.79 -14.93
C GLU A 32 16.29 -4.63 -15.87
N LEU A 33 15.68 -3.57 -15.34
CA LEU A 33 15.23 -2.41 -16.12
C LEU A 33 16.34 -1.35 -16.25
N PRO A 34 16.27 -0.48 -17.27
CA PRO A 34 17.11 0.71 -17.32
C PRO A 34 16.89 1.59 -16.08
N LEU A 35 17.96 2.17 -15.54
CA LEU A 35 17.92 2.99 -14.32
C LEU A 35 16.81 4.08 -14.33
N PRO A 36 16.54 4.82 -15.42
CA PRO A 36 15.43 5.78 -15.45
C PRO A 36 14.07 5.15 -15.15
N GLN A 37 13.85 3.88 -15.53
CA GLN A 37 12.62 3.18 -15.23
C GLN A 37 12.49 2.82 -13.75
N VAL A 38 13.59 2.58 -13.04
CA VAL A 38 13.57 2.37 -11.58
C VAL A 38 13.13 3.65 -10.86
N LEU A 39 13.65 4.82 -11.27
CA LEU A 39 13.17 6.11 -10.76
C LEU A 39 11.70 6.31 -11.09
N GLU A 40 11.31 6.06 -12.35
CA GLU A 40 9.92 6.20 -12.75
C GLU A 40 8.99 5.27 -11.97
N PHE A 41 9.44 4.08 -11.56
CA PHE A 41 8.67 3.19 -10.67
C PHE A 41 8.39 3.86 -9.32
N GLN A 42 9.40 4.44 -8.66
CA GLN A 42 9.21 5.15 -7.39
C GLN A 42 8.24 6.34 -7.57
N LEU A 43 8.42 7.13 -8.64
CA LEU A 43 7.49 8.22 -8.95
C LEU A 43 6.03 7.73 -9.11
N ARG A 44 5.82 6.57 -9.74
CA ARG A 44 4.48 5.99 -9.88
C ARG A 44 3.95 5.43 -8.57
N LEU A 45 4.81 4.88 -7.71
CA LEU A 45 4.43 4.43 -6.38
C LEU A 45 3.90 5.61 -5.56
N ASP A 46 4.63 6.73 -5.53
CA ASP A 46 4.23 7.94 -4.82
C ASP A 46 2.94 8.55 -5.43
N GLU A 47 2.84 8.59 -6.76
CA GLU A 47 1.63 9.02 -7.48
C GLU A 47 0.40 8.16 -7.13
N ALA A 48 0.58 6.84 -7.04
CA ALA A 48 -0.49 5.92 -6.63
C ALA A 48 -0.81 6.08 -5.13
N ARG A 49 0.16 6.41 -4.30
CA ARG A 49 -0.02 6.50 -2.85
C ARG A 49 -0.72 7.79 -2.43
N ALA A 50 -0.40 8.93 -3.05
CA ALA A 50 -0.97 10.24 -2.73
C ALA A 50 -2.51 10.29 -2.56
N PRO A 51 -3.35 9.71 -3.46
CA PRO A 51 -4.81 9.77 -3.31
C PRO A 51 -5.36 8.91 -2.16
N LEU A 52 -4.54 8.08 -1.51
CA LEU A 52 -4.95 7.30 -0.33
C LEU A 52 -4.90 8.13 0.95
N ASP A 53 -4.25 9.29 0.96
CA ASP A 53 -4.20 10.19 2.10
C ASP A 53 -5.52 10.89 2.33
N THR A 54 -6.44 10.17 2.96
CA THR A 54 -7.77 10.67 3.27
C THR A 54 -8.21 10.17 4.65
N PRO A 55 -9.10 10.92 5.34
CA PRO A 55 -9.79 10.41 6.51
C PRO A 55 -10.55 9.10 6.25
N GLY A 56 -10.96 8.85 4.99
CA GLY A 56 -11.65 7.64 4.57
C GLY A 56 -10.76 6.41 4.66
N THR A 57 -9.56 6.45 4.07
CA THR A 57 -8.60 5.35 4.14
C THR A 57 -8.13 5.11 5.57
N LEU A 58 -7.91 6.17 6.36
CA LEU A 58 -7.64 6.04 7.79
C LEU A 58 -8.80 5.34 8.52
N ALA A 59 -10.05 5.67 8.21
CA ALA A 59 -11.21 5.01 8.81
C ALA A 59 -11.28 3.51 8.44
N VAL A 60 -10.93 3.15 7.21
CA VAL A 60 -10.82 1.75 6.78
C VAL A 60 -9.72 1.04 7.58
N ALA A 61 -8.51 1.60 7.64
CA ALA A 61 -7.39 1.02 8.40
C ALA A 61 -7.75 0.82 9.87
N LYS A 62 -8.35 1.84 10.51
CA LYS A 62 -8.81 1.76 11.92
C LYS A 62 -9.84 0.66 12.13
N LEU A 63 -10.72 0.41 11.17
CA LEU A 63 -11.70 -0.65 11.28
C LEU A 63 -11.05 -2.03 11.19
N VAL A 64 -10.16 -2.21 10.20
CA VAL A 64 -9.44 -3.47 9.95
C VAL A 64 -8.53 -3.81 11.14
N GLU A 65 -7.75 -2.84 11.62
CA GLU A 65 -6.75 -3.03 12.69
C GLU A 65 -7.28 -2.72 14.10
N ARG A 66 -8.61 -2.68 14.28
CA ARG A 66 -9.26 -2.53 15.59
C ARG A 66 -8.82 -1.29 16.37
N GLY A 67 -8.60 -0.20 15.64
CA GLY A 67 -8.19 1.10 16.15
C GLY A 67 -6.72 1.20 16.54
N ARG A 68 -5.89 0.18 16.24
CA ARG A 68 -4.46 0.12 16.60
C ARG A 68 -3.53 0.74 15.55
N VAL A 69 -4.06 1.69 14.76
CA VAL A 69 -3.33 2.35 13.67
C VAL A 69 -2.43 3.45 14.21
N THR A 70 -1.13 3.32 13.97
CA THR A 70 -0.10 4.37 14.03
C THR A 70 0.15 4.98 12.65
N ASP A 71 0.92 6.06 12.59
CA ASP A 71 1.32 6.68 11.31
C ASP A 71 2.05 5.68 10.40
N ASP A 72 3.00 4.90 10.94
CA ASP A 72 3.71 3.85 10.20
C ASP A 72 2.77 2.75 9.69
N SER A 73 1.86 2.23 10.54
CA SER A 73 0.92 1.18 10.10
C SER A 73 -0.04 1.67 9.02
N LEU A 74 -0.44 2.95 9.07
CA LEU A 74 -1.27 3.55 8.02
C LEU A 74 -0.50 3.63 6.71
N TRP A 75 0.78 3.99 6.77
CA TRP A 75 1.66 3.99 5.62
C TRP A 75 1.73 2.60 4.99
N TYR A 76 2.03 1.57 5.78
CA TYR A 76 2.10 0.19 5.29
C TYR A 76 0.76 -0.32 4.76
N PHE A 77 -0.36 0.12 5.35
CA PHE A 77 -1.69 -0.20 4.87
C PHE A 77 -1.97 0.38 3.48
N HIS A 78 -1.55 1.62 3.21
CA HIS A 78 -1.67 2.22 1.87
C HIS A 78 -0.89 1.41 0.83
N VAL A 79 0.32 1.03 1.16
CA VAL A 79 1.22 0.26 0.29
C VAL A 79 0.69 -1.17 0.09
N TRP A 80 0.08 -1.77 1.11
CA TRP A 80 -0.64 -3.04 0.99
C TRP A 80 -1.83 -2.94 0.03
N LEU A 81 -2.64 -1.87 0.09
CA LEU A 81 -3.74 -1.64 -0.87
C LEU A 81 -3.26 -1.54 -2.31
N ILE A 82 -2.15 -0.83 -2.54
CA ILE A 82 -1.47 -0.76 -3.86
C ILE A 82 -1.04 -2.18 -4.27
N GLY A 83 -0.50 -2.95 -3.33
CA GLY A 83 -0.11 -4.32 -3.58
C GLY A 83 -1.24 -5.29 -3.90
N LEU A 84 -2.49 -4.97 -3.55
CA LEU A 84 -3.66 -5.74 -3.98
C LEU A 84 -4.09 -5.41 -5.42
N GLY A 85 -3.39 -4.49 -6.09
CA GLY A 85 -3.57 -4.17 -7.50
C GLY A 85 -4.44 -2.93 -7.75
N ARG A 86 -4.47 -2.53 -9.02
CA ARG A 86 -5.11 -1.31 -9.51
C ARG A 86 -6.59 -1.21 -9.13
N GLU A 87 -7.33 -2.30 -9.25
CA GLU A 87 -8.75 -2.32 -8.91
C GLU A 87 -9.00 -2.06 -7.42
N THR A 88 -8.17 -2.65 -6.55
CA THR A 88 -8.28 -2.43 -5.10
C THR A 88 -7.94 -1.00 -4.74
N HIS A 89 -6.87 -0.46 -5.34
CA HIS A 89 -6.48 0.94 -5.19
C HIS A 89 -7.60 1.89 -5.61
N HIS A 90 -8.19 1.68 -6.80
CA HIS A 90 -9.32 2.48 -7.29
C HIS A 90 -10.51 2.46 -6.31
N LEU A 91 -10.87 1.29 -5.78
CA LEU A 91 -11.93 1.18 -4.77
C LEU A 91 -11.55 1.92 -3.49
N ALA A 92 -10.32 1.83 -3.01
CA ALA A 92 -9.89 2.54 -1.80
C ALA A 92 -10.02 4.06 -1.95
N VAL A 93 -9.65 4.60 -3.11
CA VAL A 93 -9.72 6.04 -3.39
C VAL A 93 -11.16 6.52 -3.57
N HIS A 94 -11.99 5.79 -4.31
CA HIS A 94 -13.28 6.30 -4.77
C HIS A 94 -14.50 5.70 -4.06
N GLU A 95 -14.41 4.43 -3.65
CA GLU A 95 -15.53 3.67 -3.09
C GLU A 95 -15.07 2.77 -1.92
N PRO A 96 -14.49 3.31 -0.84
CA PRO A 96 -13.81 2.52 0.18
C PRO A 96 -14.71 1.45 0.84
N ASP A 97 -16.02 1.69 0.96
CA ASP A 97 -16.95 0.69 1.50
C ASP A 97 -17.10 -0.57 0.62
N ALA A 98 -16.79 -0.47 -0.68
CA ALA A 98 -16.82 -1.61 -1.60
C ALA A 98 -15.69 -2.62 -1.32
N LEU A 99 -14.62 -2.21 -0.61
CA LEU A 99 -13.52 -3.07 -0.18
C LEU A 99 -14.01 -4.27 0.65
N ALA A 100 -15.16 -4.15 1.34
CA ALA A 100 -15.81 -5.25 2.05
C ALA A 100 -16.15 -6.46 1.15
N GLY A 101 -16.21 -6.26 -0.17
CA GLY A 101 -16.42 -7.32 -1.15
C GLY A 101 -15.17 -8.13 -1.49
N LEU A 102 -13.98 -7.62 -1.18
CA LEU A 102 -12.72 -8.20 -1.63
C LEU A 102 -12.31 -9.41 -0.78
N PRO A 103 -11.73 -10.46 -1.39
CA PRO A 103 -11.25 -11.64 -0.66
C PRO A 103 -10.25 -11.30 0.45
N ALA A 104 -9.35 -10.34 0.23
CA ALA A 104 -8.37 -9.91 1.20
C ALA A 104 -9.02 -9.38 2.50
N PHE A 105 -9.99 -8.48 2.39
CA PHE A 105 -10.72 -7.94 3.54
C PHE A 105 -11.57 -9.00 4.25
N ARG A 106 -12.21 -9.89 3.50
CA ARG A 106 -12.99 -10.99 4.07
C ARG A 106 -12.13 -11.99 4.83
N ARG A 107 -10.90 -12.24 4.36
CA ARG A 107 -9.92 -13.08 5.06
C ARG A 107 -9.57 -12.47 6.42
N LEU A 108 -9.24 -11.17 6.45
CA LEU A 108 -8.92 -10.45 7.68
C LEU A 108 -10.09 -10.48 8.67
N ALA A 109 -11.31 -10.28 8.20
CA ALA A 109 -12.51 -10.34 9.02
C ALA A 109 -12.85 -11.75 9.55
N ALA A 110 -12.36 -12.81 8.90
CA ALA A 110 -12.63 -14.19 9.32
C ALA A 110 -11.71 -14.69 10.45
N LEU A 111 -10.64 -13.96 10.77
CA LEU A 111 -9.65 -14.33 11.77
C LEU A 111 -9.74 -13.41 13.00
N PRO A 112 -9.70 -13.96 14.23
CA PRO A 112 -9.59 -13.14 15.43
C PRO A 112 -8.30 -12.33 15.39
N TYR A 113 -8.39 -11.04 15.72
CA TYR A 113 -7.23 -10.14 15.63
C TYR A 113 -6.07 -10.62 16.51
N GLU A 114 -6.35 -11.22 17.68
CA GLU A 114 -5.34 -11.77 18.60
C GLU A 114 -4.62 -13.02 18.05
N GLN A 115 -5.13 -13.61 16.98
CA GLN A 115 -4.54 -14.77 16.31
C GLN A 115 -3.81 -14.41 15.03
N TRP A 116 -3.79 -13.13 14.65
CA TRP A 116 -3.03 -12.68 13.49
C TRP A 116 -1.54 -12.94 13.73
N GLU A 117 -0.93 -13.63 12.78
CA GLU A 117 0.52 -13.70 12.65
C GLU A 117 1.01 -12.55 11.79
N ASN A 118 2.33 -12.34 11.72
CA ASN A 118 2.91 -11.22 10.95
C ASN A 118 2.42 -11.16 9.49
N HIS A 119 2.14 -12.30 8.85
CA HIS A 119 1.65 -12.36 7.47
C HIS A 119 0.14 -12.10 7.32
N ASP A 120 -0.58 -12.00 8.44
CA ASP A 120 -2.00 -11.65 8.46
C ASP A 120 -2.22 -10.15 8.45
N PHE A 121 -1.28 -9.37 8.98
CA PHE A 121 -1.37 -7.92 8.98
C PHE A 121 -1.46 -7.38 7.54
N PRO A 122 -2.33 -6.39 7.29
CA PRO A 122 -2.46 -5.75 6.00
C PRO A 122 -1.31 -4.77 5.75
N ASP A 123 -0.07 -5.25 5.84
CA ASP A 123 1.15 -4.48 5.60
C ASP A 123 1.87 -5.00 4.36
N TRP A 124 2.58 -4.09 3.69
CA TRP A 124 3.59 -4.46 2.71
C TRP A 124 4.71 -3.42 2.64
N GLU A 125 5.29 -3.09 3.80
CA GLU A 125 6.40 -2.12 3.95
C GLU A 125 7.51 -2.34 2.91
N SER A 126 7.85 -3.60 2.63
CA SER A 126 8.94 -3.95 1.69
C SER A 126 8.72 -3.49 0.24
N LEU A 127 7.50 -3.11 -0.17
CA LEU A 127 7.28 -2.52 -1.49
C LEU A 127 7.96 -1.15 -1.64
N ASP A 128 8.02 -0.35 -0.58
CA ASP A 128 8.66 0.98 -0.63
C ASP A 128 10.18 0.89 -0.85
N TYR A 129 10.78 -0.23 -0.43
CA TYR A 129 12.21 -0.48 -0.61
C TYR A 129 12.56 -1.10 -1.96
N CYS A 130 11.58 -1.56 -2.75
CA CYS A 130 11.86 -2.29 -3.99
C CYS A 130 12.64 -1.46 -5.02
N ALA A 131 12.28 -0.18 -5.20
CA ALA A 131 13.01 0.71 -6.11
C ALA A 131 14.39 1.07 -5.56
N HIS A 132 14.47 1.31 -4.25
CA HIS A 132 15.71 1.63 -3.54
C HIS A 132 16.74 0.52 -3.71
N ASP A 133 16.35 -0.72 -3.40
CA ASP A 133 17.22 -1.88 -3.50
C ASP A 133 17.63 -2.19 -4.94
N ALA A 134 16.73 -1.99 -5.91
CA ALA A 134 17.06 -2.14 -7.33
C ALA A 134 18.03 -1.05 -7.80
N TYR A 135 17.86 0.19 -7.35
CA TYR A 135 18.76 1.30 -7.64
C TYR A 135 20.17 1.01 -7.09
N ALA A 136 20.25 0.58 -5.83
CA ALA A 136 21.52 0.21 -5.19
C ALA A 136 22.22 -0.94 -5.93
N GLN A 137 21.49 -1.95 -6.39
CA GLN A 137 22.06 -3.05 -7.20
C GLN A 137 22.62 -2.57 -8.55
N LEU A 138 21.96 -1.61 -9.21
CA LEU A 138 22.37 -1.11 -10.52
C LEU A 138 23.54 -0.12 -10.46
N THR A 139 23.64 0.65 -9.39
CA THR A 139 24.58 1.77 -9.27
C THR A 139 25.73 1.50 -8.31
N GLY A 140 25.53 0.65 -7.32
CA GLY A 140 26.43 0.45 -6.18
C GLY A 140 26.30 1.49 -5.07
N GLU A 141 25.35 2.44 -5.18
CA GLU A 141 25.10 3.49 -4.20
C GLU A 141 23.86 3.12 -3.35
N GLU A 142 24.07 2.78 -2.08
CA GLU A 142 23.00 2.27 -1.21
C GLU A 142 21.88 3.29 -0.99
N ASP A 143 22.20 4.55 -0.70
CA ASP A 143 21.19 5.61 -0.43
C ASP A 143 20.96 6.55 -1.63
N GLY A 144 21.37 6.16 -2.84
CA GLY A 144 21.45 7.06 -3.98
C GLY A 144 20.12 7.34 -4.70
N LEU A 145 19.05 6.60 -4.40
CA LEU A 145 17.75 6.79 -5.05
C LEU A 145 17.11 8.13 -4.64
N GLU A 146 17.15 8.46 -3.35
CA GLU A 146 16.55 9.69 -2.82
C GLU A 146 17.22 10.92 -3.44
N GLU A 147 18.55 10.96 -3.46
CA GLU A 147 19.32 12.03 -4.12
C GLU A 147 18.98 12.15 -5.62
N ALA A 148 18.75 11.01 -6.29
CA ALA A 148 18.40 11.00 -7.70
C ALA A 148 16.98 11.53 -7.97
N LEU A 149 16.02 11.30 -7.06
CA LEU A 149 14.67 11.85 -7.10
C LEU A 149 14.68 13.35 -6.80
N GLU A 150 15.41 13.77 -5.76
CA GLU A 150 15.60 15.19 -5.44
C GLU A 150 16.21 15.97 -6.62
N ALA A 151 17.20 15.38 -7.31
CA ALA A 151 17.86 15.99 -8.46
C ALA A 151 16.91 16.26 -9.65
N ILE A 152 15.80 15.52 -9.75
CA ILE A 152 14.74 15.76 -10.73
C ILE A 152 13.55 16.56 -10.15
N GLY A 153 13.68 17.05 -8.92
CA GLY A 153 12.71 17.91 -8.24
C GLY A 153 11.53 17.14 -7.64
N HIS A 154 11.68 15.86 -7.36
CA HIS A 154 10.69 15.04 -6.65
C HIS A 154 11.12 14.85 -5.20
N ASP A 155 10.20 15.11 -4.27
CA ASP A 155 10.38 14.95 -2.83
C ASP A 155 9.40 13.87 -2.38
N SER A 156 9.94 12.72 -1.95
CA SER A 156 9.14 11.56 -1.61
C SER A 156 8.46 11.77 -0.25
N PRO A 157 7.14 11.58 -0.12
CA PRO A 157 6.49 11.70 1.17
C PRO A 157 6.98 10.61 2.13
N CYS A 158 7.08 10.93 3.42
CA CYS A 158 7.46 9.98 4.47
C CYS A 158 6.28 9.55 5.36
N ASN A 159 5.20 10.34 5.37
CA ASN A 159 4.01 10.11 6.21
C ASN A 159 2.72 10.35 5.44
N ALA A 160 1.60 9.79 5.92
CA ALA A 160 0.28 10.15 5.42
C ALA A 160 -0.13 11.54 5.91
N GLU A 161 -0.53 12.40 4.98
CA GLU A 161 -0.90 13.78 5.28
C GLU A 161 -2.19 14.18 4.56
N PHE A 162 -3.19 14.63 5.32
CA PHE A 162 -4.44 15.15 4.78
C PHE A 162 -5.00 16.27 5.65
N ASP A 163 -5.53 17.31 5.00
CA ASP A 163 -6.09 18.49 5.67
C ASP A 163 -7.50 18.26 6.21
N GLU A 164 -8.20 17.25 5.68
CA GLU A 164 -9.58 16.96 6.05
C GLU A 164 -9.68 16.41 7.49
N PRO A 165 -10.72 16.77 8.24
CA PRO A 165 -10.87 16.28 9.60
C PRO A 165 -11.12 14.76 9.63
N VAL A 166 -10.41 14.08 10.53
CA VAL A 166 -10.62 12.66 10.83
C VAL A 166 -12.08 12.41 11.19
N TRP A 167 -12.67 11.37 10.60
CA TRP A 167 -14.06 11.00 10.85
C TRP A 167 -14.26 10.47 12.28
N THR A 168 -15.40 10.82 12.89
CA THR A 168 -15.82 10.19 14.16
C THR A 168 -16.23 8.73 13.91
N PRO A 169 -16.28 7.88 14.95
CA PRO A 169 -16.75 6.50 14.80
C PRO A 169 -18.14 6.39 14.15
N GLU A 170 -19.06 7.30 14.47
CA GLU A 170 -20.41 7.34 13.90
C GLU A 170 -20.39 7.72 12.42
N GLN A 171 -19.52 8.67 12.05
CA GLN A 171 -19.33 9.07 10.66
C GLN A 171 -18.71 7.94 9.84
N SER A 172 -17.70 7.26 10.38
CA SER A 172 -17.09 6.09 9.75
C SER A 172 -18.11 4.98 9.55
N ALA A 173 -18.90 4.65 10.56
CA ALA A 173 -19.94 3.62 10.46
C ALA A 173 -21.03 3.97 9.43
N ALA A 174 -21.42 5.25 9.35
CA ALA A 174 -22.42 5.71 8.39
C ALA A 174 -21.90 5.75 6.94
N ARG A 175 -20.60 6.04 6.74
CA ARG A 175 -19.96 6.13 5.42
C ARG A 175 -19.43 4.79 4.91
N LEU A 176 -19.09 3.89 5.81
CA LEU A 176 -18.53 2.56 5.53
C LEU A 176 -19.44 1.44 6.08
N PRO A 177 -20.74 1.40 5.74
CA PRO A 177 -21.68 0.47 6.37
C PRO A 177 -21.37 -1.01 6.07
N ARG A 178 -20.89 -1.37 4.87
CA ARG A 178 -20.59 -2.76 4.52
C ARG A 178 -19.32 -3.23 5.22
N LEU A 179 -18.28 -2.40 5.24
CA LEU A 179 -17.06 -2.68 5.98
C LEU A 179 -17.36 -2.78 7.48
N THR A 180 -18.14 -1.85 8.03
CA THR A 180 -18.54 -1.86 9.44
C THR A 180 -19.25 -3.17 9.80
N ALA A 181 -20.20 -3.62 8.97
CA ALA A 181 -20.88 -4.89 9.18
C ALA A 181 -19.90 -6.08 9.10
N LEU A 182 -19.01 -6.09 8.11
CA LEU A 182 -18.02 -7.16 7.92
C LEU A 182 -17.11 -7.34 9.15
N PHE A 183 -16.67 -6.23 9.76
CA PHE A 183 -15.77 -6.26 10.91
C PHE A 183 -16.48 -6.24 12.27
N ALA A 184 -17.81 -6.04 12.32
CA ALA A 184 -18.60 -6.14 13.55
C ALA A 184 -18.81 -7.60 14.01
N ASP A 185 -18.99 -8.51 13.05
CA ASP A 185 -19.20 -9.94 13.29
C ASP A 185 -17.88 -10.74 13.36
N ALA A 186 -16.77 -10.06 13.13
CA ALA A 186 -15.45 -10.67 13.13
C ALA A 186 -15.05 -11.07 14.57
N PRO A 187 -14.54 -12.30 14.76
CA PRO A 187 -14.32 -12.89 16.08
C PRO A 187 -13.18 -12.25 16.87
#